data_AF-A0A7W1IXN8-F1
#
_entry.id   AF-A0A7W1IXN8-F1
#
_cell.length_a   1.000
_cell.length_b   1.000
_cell.length_c   1.000
_cell.angle_alpha   90.00
_cell.angle_beta   90.00
_cell.angle_gamma   90.00
#
_symmetry.space_group_name_H-M   'P 1'
#
loop_
_entity.id
_entity.type
_entity.pdbx_description
1 polymer ?
#
loop_
_entity_poly.entity_id
_entity_poly.type
_entity_poly.pdbx_seq_one_letter_code
_entity_poly.pdbx_strand_id
1 'polypeptide(L)' 'METYTVEILEPKAKKLLDDLANLNLIKLEKAEKPKKKERKFGSMKGLVKNIANDFDAPLEDFKDYM' A
#
# COMPACT_ATOMS: atom_id res chain seq x y z
N MET A 1 -19.25 -2.16 23.59
CA MET A 1 -19.40 -2.34 22.13
C MET A 1 -18.14 -3.03 21.66
N GLU A 2 -18.26 -4.24 21.11
CA GLU A 2 -17.12 -4.97 20.56
C GLU A 2 -17.00 -4.63 19.07
N THR A 3 -15.77 -4.47 18.58
CA THR A 3 -15.50 -4.12 17.18
C THR A 3 -14.70 -5.23 16.52
N TYR A 4 -15.24 -5.76 15.42
CA TYR A 4 -14.62 -6.83 14.63
C TYR A 4 -14.29 -6.32 13.23
N THR A 5 -13.10 -6.64 12.73
CA THR A 5 -12.72 -6.38 11.34
C THR A 5 -13.10 -7.57 10.48
N VAL A 6 -13.91 -7.33 9.45
CA VAL A 6 -14.41 -8.39 8.55
C VAL A 6 -13.87 -8.16 7.14
N GLU A 7 -13.25 -9.19 6.57
CA GLU A 7 -12.83 -9.20 5.16
C GLU A 7 -13.93 -9.84 4.30
N ILE A 8 -14.39 -9.11 3.27
CA ILE A 8 -15.44 -9.59 2.36
C ILE A 8 -14.78 -10.44 1.27
N LEU A 9 -14.88 -11.76 1.41
CA LEU A 9 -14.33 -12.73 0.44
C LEU A 9 -15.24 -12.95 -0.79
N GLU A 10 -16.56 -12.89 -0.58
CA GLU A 10 -17.56 -13.16 -1.62
C GLU A 10 -18.65 -12.08 -1.66
N PRO A 11 -19.28 -11.84 -2.82
CA PRO A 11 -20.36 -10.84 -2.95
C PRO A 11 -21.60 -11.19 -2.12
N LYS A 12 -21.81 -12.47 -1.81
CA LYS A 12 -22.91 -12.94 -0.95
C LYS A 12 -22.76 -12.43 0.49
N ALA A 13 -21.54 -12.38 1.01
CA ALA A 13 -21.27 -11.88 2.36
C ALA A 13 -21.63 -10.41 2.52
N LYS A 14 -21.43 -9.61 1.46
CA LYS A 14 -21.83 -8.19 1.45
C LYS A 14 -23.34 -8.01 1.61
N LYS A 15 -24.15 -8.80 0.90
CA LYS A 15 -25.61 -8.75 0.99
C LYS A 15 -26.10 -9.06 2.42
N LEU A 16 -25.52 -10.08 3.05
CA LEU A 16 -25.87 -10.46 4.42
C LEU A 16 -25.56 -9.34 5.42
N LEU A 17 -24.44 -8.63 5.25
CA LEU A 17 -24.09 -7.48 6.09
C LEU A 17 -25.08 -6.32 5.91
N ASP A 18 -25.49 -6.05 4.68
CA ASP A 18 -26.50 -5.02 4.40
C ASP A 18 -27.85 -5.40 5.06
N ASP A 19 -28.25 -6.67 5.01
CA ASP A 19 -29.47 -7.16 5.66
C ASP A 19 -29.42 -7.03 7.19
N LEU A 20 -28.29 -7.38 7.81
CA LEU A 20 -28.09 -7.22 9.26
C LEU A 20 -28.09 -5.75 9.69
N ALA A 21 -27.56 -4.87 8.86
CA ALA A 21 -27.58 -3.43 9.10
C ALA A 21 -29.00 -2.87 8.98
N ASN A 22 -29.80 -3.33 8.01
CA ASN A 22 -31.21 -2.94 7.87
C ASN A 22 -32.06 -3.35 9.08
N LEU A 23 -31.70 -4.46 9.72
CA LEU A 23 -32.31 -4.92 10.97
C LEU A 23 -31.79 -4.18 12.23
N ASN A 24 -30.93 -3.17 12.08
CA ASN A 24 -30.28 -2.43 13.17
C ASN A 24 -29.49 -3.32 14.16
N LEU A 25 -29.05 -4.51 13.73
CA LEU A 25 -28.27 -5.43 14.56
C LEU A 25 -26.78 -5.08 14.58
N ILE A 26 -26.30 -4.43 13.52
CA ILE A 26 -24.90 -4.03 13.35
C ILE A 26 -24.79 -2.61 12.81
N LYS A 27 -23.70 -1.93 13.15
CA LYS A 27 -23.31 -0.66 12.54
C LYS A 27 -22.15 -0.90 11.58
N LEU A 28 -22.36 -0.60 10.30
CA LEU A 28 -21.31 -0.73 9.28
C LEU A 28 -20.51 0.57 9.20
N GLU A 29 -19.23 0.49 9.54
CA GLU A 29 -18.27 1.57 9.32
C GLU A 29 -17.25 1.10 8.27
N LYS A 30 -17.12 1.85 7.18
CA LYS A 30 -16.12 1.53 6.16
C LYS A 30 -14.75 1.87 6.74
N ALA A 31 -13.91 0.85 6.90
CA ALA A 31 -12.50 1.06 7.16
C ALA A 31 -11.88 1.86 6.01
N GLU A 32 -11.47 3.10 6.28
CA GLU A 32 -10.75 3.90 5.31
C GLU A 32 -9.42 3.21 5.00
N LYS A 33 -9.23 2.80 3.75
CA LYS A 33 -7.91 2.32 3.32
C LYS A 33 -6.92 3.48 3.47
N PRO A 34 -5.75 3.26 4.10
CA PRO A 34 -4.75 4.31 4.17
C PRO A 34 -4.40 4.75 2.75
N LYS A 35 -4.69 6.02 2.43
CA LYS A 35 -4.31 6.59 1.13
C LYS A 35 -2.79 6.47 1.02
N LYS A 36 -2.31 5.69 0.05
CA LYS A 36 -0.89 5.62 -0.27
C LYS A 36 -0.45 7.05 -0.61
N LYS A 37 0.55 7.58 0.11
CA LYS A 37 1.13 8.88 -0.24
C LYS A 37 1.67 8.80 -1.66
N GLU A 38 1.18 9.68 -2.52
CA GLU A 38 1.73 9.84 -3.87
C GLU A 38 3.20 10.28 -3.75
N ARG A 39 4.09 9.66 -4.53
CA ARG A 39 5.50 10.05 -4.54
C ARG A 39 5.60 11.42 -5.19
N LYS A 40 6.13 12.39 -4.44
CA LYS A 40 6.46 13.70 -4.99
C LYS A 40 7.74 13.62 -5.81
N PHE A 41 7.83 14.42 -6.88
CA PHE A 41 9.06 14.61 -7.62
C PHE A 41 10.16 15.11 -6.67
N GLY A 42 11.39 14.59 -6.84
CA GLY A 42 12.50 14.93 -5.95
C GLY A 42 12.39 14.37 -4.53
N SER A 43 11.50 13.41 -4.27
CA SER A 43 11.35 12.74 -2.95
C SER A 43 12.64 12.10 -2.41
N MET A 44 13.62 11.86 -3.28
CA MET A 44 14.93 11.30 -2.92
C MET A 44 16.05 12.35 -2.86
N LYS A 45 15.75 13.63 -3.11
CA LYS A 45 16.73 14.71 -3.08
C LYS A 45 17.31 14.85 -1.68
N GLY A 46 18.63 14.70 -1.56
CA GLY A 46 19.35 14.77 -0.27
C GLY A 46 19.33 13.48 0.56
N LEU A 47 18.70 12.39 0.08
CA LEU A 47 18.79 11.07 0.73
C LEU A 47 20.08 10.35 0.37
N VAL A 48 20.54 10.49 -0.88
CA VAL A 48 21.85 9.98 -1.31
C VAL A 48 22.91 10.94 -0.81
N LYS A 49 23.55 10.59 0.32
CA LYS A 49 24.60 11.40 0.96
C LYS A 49 25.99 11.07 0.45
N ASN A 50 26.22 9.80 0.17
CA ASN A 50 27.51 9.28 -0.28
C ASN A 50 27.28 8.59 -1.63
N ILE A 51 27.86 9.17 -2.67
CA ILE A 51 27.99 8.54 -3.99
C ILE A 51 29.45 8.11 -4.13
N ALA A 52 29.69 6.95 -4.73
CA ALA A 52 31.05 6.54 -5.04
C ALA A 52 31.65 7.54 -6.05
N ASN A 53 32.93 7.89 -5.89
CA ASN A 53 33.62 8.79 -6.80
C ASN A 53 33.69 8.27 -8.25
N ASP A 54 33.48 6.96 -8.40
CA ASP A 54 33.56 6.24 -9.67
C ASP A 54 32.19 5.79 -10.19
N PHE A 55 31.10 6.41 -9.70
CA PHE A 55 29.75 6.04 -10.13
C PHE A 55 29.52 6.27 -11.63
N ASP A 56 30.23 7.23 -12.22
CA ASP A 56 30.15 7.56 -13.65
C ASP A 56 31.22 6.85 -14.50
N ALA A 57 32.04 5.97 -13.92
CA ALA A 57 33.03 5.24 -14.70
C ALA A 57 32.38 4.23 -15.67
N PRO A 58 33.07 3.92 -16.77
CA PRO A 58 32.65 2.86 -17.66
C PRO A 58 32.57 1.53 -16.89
N LEU A 59 31.47 0.82 -17.08
CA LEU A 59 31.18 -0.49 -16.49
C LEU A 59 32.03 -1.61 -17.14
N GLU A 60 33.34 -1.43 -17.23
CA GLU A 60 34.25 -2.41 -17.84
C GLU A 60 34.19 -3.77 -17.11
N ASP A 61 34.04 -3.75 -15.78
CA ASP A 61 33.94 -4.93 -14.92
C ASP A 61 32.67 -5.79 -15.13
N PHE A 62 31.70 -5.29 -15.92
CA PHE A 62 30.48 -6.04 -16.24
C PHE A 62 30.53 -6.74 -17.60
N LYS A 63 31.58 -6.48 -18.41
CA LYS A 63 31.74 -7.10 -19.74
C LYS A 63 31.98 -8.61 -19.67
N ASP A 64 32.62 -9.08 -18.61
CA ASP A 64 32.94 -10.51 -18.43
C ASP A 64 31.77 -11.33 -17.83
N TYR A 65 30.65 -10.68 -17.49
CA TYR A 65 29.46 -11.31 -16.89
C TYR A 65 28.24 -11.42 -17.83
N MET A 66 28.32 -10.87 -19.03
CA MET A 66 27.32 -10.97 -20.11
C MET A 66 27.89 -11.72 -21.32
#